data_AF-A0A6N8WDF9-F1
#
_entry.id   AF-A0A6N8WDF9-F1
#
_cell.length_a   1.000
_cell.length_b   1.000
_cell.length_c   1.000
_cell.angle_alpha   90.00
_cell.angle_beta   90.00
_cell.angle_gamma   90.00
#
_symmetry.space_group_name_H-M   'P 1'
#
loop_
_entity.id
_entity.type
_entity.pdbx_description
1 polymer ?
#
loop_
_entity_poly.entity_id
_entity_poly.type
_entity_poly.pdbx_seq_one_letter_code
_entity_poly.pdbx_strand_id
1 'polypeptide(L)'
;PGRAMRSGAEGVMIQEACLLGGSEMGRVDTIRDGQVPRHTLRAEIDYGTAEANTTYGVIGVKAWVYHGEVLPGEEYHARYAEMALTE
;
A
#
# COMPACT_ATOMS: atom_id res chain seq x y z
N PRO A 1 7.36 14.74 -4.11
CA PRO A 1 7.40 13.27 -3.96
C PRO A 1 7.10 12.83 -2.51
N GLY A 2 6.14 11.92 -2.37
CA GLY A 2 5.78 11.30 -1.09
C GLY A 2 6.95 10.55 -0.44
N ARG A 3 6.87 10.32 0.88
CA ARG A 3 7.91 9.61 1.66
C ARG A 3 8.21 8.21 1.09
N ALA A 4 7.18 7.52 0.58
CA ALA A 4 7.32 6.22 -0.07
C ALA A 4 8.19 6.29 -1.34
N MET A 5 7.95 7.27 -2.23
CA MET A 5 8.76 7.48 -3.44
C MET A 5 10.21 7.84 -3.10
N ARG A 6 10.45 8.58 -2.00
CA ARG A 6 11.81 8.87 -1.51
C ARG A 6 12.51 7.65 -0.96
N SER A 7 11.77 6.64 -0.53
CA SER A 7 12.30 5.39 0.04
C SER A 7 12.60 4.34 -1.05
N GLY A 8 12.50 4.71 -2.33
CA GLY A 8 12.81 3.82 -3.45
C GLY A 8 11.63 2.99 -3.94
N ALA A 9 10.39 3.29 -3.53
CA ALA A 9 9.21 2.67 -4.14
C ALA A 9 9.00 3.22 -5.57
N GLU A 10 8.70 2.34 -6.53
CA GLU A 10 8.38 2.70 -7.91
C GLU A 10 6.93 3.22 -8.05
N GLY A 11 6.07 2.85 -7.10
CA GLY A 11 4.74 3.42 -6.98
C GLY A 11 4.08 3.13 -5.65
N VAL A 12 3.16 4.01 -5.27
CA VAL A 12 2.33 3.86 -4.08
C VAL A 12 0.89 4.25 -4.42
N MET A 13 -0.06 3.49 -3.90
CA MET A 13 -1.47 3.82 -3.92
C MET A 13 -1.99 3.74 -2.50
N ILE A 14 -2.73 4.75 -2.07
CA ILE A 14 -3.41 4.78 -0.78
C ILE A 14 -4.88 5.05 -1.05
N GLN A 15 -5.75 4.22 -0.51
CA GLN A 15 -7.19 4.38 -0.59
C GLN A 15 -7.74 4.48 0.82
N GLU A 16 -8.51 5.53 1.06
CA GLU A 16 -9.13 5.82 2.34
C GLU A 16 -10.64 5.81 2.15
N ALA A 17 -11.35 5.09 3.01
CA ALA A 17 -12.81 4.98 2.95
C ALA A 17 -13.39 5.30 4.32
N CYS A 18 -14.08 6.45 4.42
CA CYS A 18 -14.81 6.84 5.63
C CYS A 18 -15.73 8.04 5.40
N LEU A 19 -16.37 8.49 6.49
CA LEU A 19 -16.96 9.83 6.63
C LEU A 19 -15.85 10.89 6.72
N LEU A 20 -15.12 11.08 5.61
CA LEU A 20 -13.92 11.94 5.56
C LEU A 20 -14.24 13.35 6.07
N GLY A 21 -13.48 13.81 7.07
CA GLY A 21 -13.65 15.13 7.67
C GLY A 21 -14.93 15.32 8.52
N GLY A 22 -15.59 14.23 8.94
CA GLY A 22 -16.85 14.31 9.70
C GLY A 22 -18.07 14.60 8.82
N SER A 23 -17.98 14.29 7.52
CA SER A 23 -19.10 14.44 6.58
C SER A 23 -20.21 13.42 6.87
N GLU A 24 -21.47 13.79 6.63
CA GLU A 24 -22.63 12.90 6.79
C GLU A 24 -22.68 11.77 5.74
N MET A 25 -21.87 11.87 4.67
CA MET A 25 -21.82 10.91 3.57
C MET A 25 -20.42 10.31 3.44
N GLY A 26 -20.35 8.97 3.42
CA GLY A 26 -19.10 8.25 3.24
C GLY A 26 -18.51 8.47 1.85
N ARG A 27 -17.21 8.69 1.78
CA ARG A 27 -16.46 8.82 0.52
C ARG A 27 -15.24 7.92 0.55
N VAL A 28 -14.81 7.58 -0.66
CA VAL A 28 -13.58 6.84 -0.91
C VAL A 28 -12.65 7.79 -1.64
N ASP A 29 -11.57 8.18 -0.99
CA ASP A 29 -10.49 8.94 -1.62
C ASP A 29 -9.38 7.98 -2.03
N THR A 30 -8.75 8.24 -3.16
CA THR A 30 -7.64 7.41 -3.65
C THR A 30 -6.55 8.30 -4.19
N ILE A 31 -5.41 8.25 -3.53
CA ILE A 31 -4.21 8.97 -3.93
C ILE A 31 -3.24 7.95 -4.50
N ARG A 32 -2.72 8.23 -5.69
CA ARG A 32 -1.73 7.40 -6.37
C ARG A 32 -0.56 8.25 -6.80
N ASP A 33 0.64 7.78 -6.50
CA ASP A 33 1.90 8.37 -6.93
C ASP A 33 2.71 7.25 -7.60
N GLY A 34 3.13 7.44 -8.86
CA GLY A 34 3.84 6.41 -9.64
C GLY A 34 2.96 5.30 -10.25
N GLN A 35 3.61 4.19 -10.64
CA GLN A 35 2.96 3.06 -11.29
C GLN A 35 2.64 1.93 -10.30
N VAL A 36 1.40 1.46 -10.28
CA VAL A 36 0.96 0.35 -9.43
C VAL A 36 0.14 -0.64 -10.28
N PRO A 37 0.81 -1.61 -10.93
CA PRO A 37 0.17 -2.57 -11.84
C PRO A 37 -0.51 -3.73 -11.09
N ARG A 38 -1.82 -3.61 -10.80
CA ARG A 38 -2.59 -4.61 -10.02
C ARG A 38 -2.91 -5.92 -10.75
N HIS A 39 -2.76 -5.95 -12.08
CA HIS A 39 -3.08 -7.13 -12.89
C HIS A 39 -1.85 -7.98 -13.22
N THR A 40 -0.67 -7.48 -12.91
CA THR A 40 0.61 -8.12 -13.23
C THR A 40 1.02 -8.98 -12.05
N LEU A 41 0.89 -10.31 -12.14
CA LEU A 41 1.24 -11.20 -11.04
C LEU A 41 2.74 -11.13 -10.66
N ARG A 42 3.60 -10.85 -11.63
CA ARG A 42 5.06 -10.65 -11.44
C ARG A 42 5.45 -9.35 -10.75
N ALA A 43 4.50 -8.46 -10.51
CA ALA A 43 4.76 -7.23 -9.78
C ALA A 43 4.85 -7.53 -8.28
N GLU A 44 5.98 -7.15 -7.66
CA GLU A 44 6.11 -7.18 -6.20
C GLU A 44 5.35 -5.99 -5.62
N ILE A 45 4.19 -6.30 -5.03
CA ILE A 45 3.30 -5.32 -4.41
C ILE A 45 3.02 -5.76 -2.98
N ASP A 46 3.41 -4.94 -2.01
CA ASP A 46 2.98 -5.09 -0.62
C ASP A 46 1.61 -4.44 -0.44
N TYR A 47 0.67 -5.20 0.12
CA TYR A 47 -0.65 -4.72 0.47
C TYR A 47 -0.84 -4.75 1.98
N GLY A 48 -1.29 -3.62 2.53
CA GLY A 48 -1.60 -3.49 3.95
C GLY A 48 -2.95 -2.81 4.16
N THR A 49 -3.65 -3.23 5.21
CA THR A 49 -4.88 -2.59 5.68
C THR A 49 -4.72 -2.13 7.11
N ALA A 50 -5.24 -0.95 7.41
CA ALA A 50 -5.31 -0.43 8.77
C ALA A 50 -6.67 0.22 9.01
N GLU A 51 -7.15 0.12 10.24
CA GLU A 51 -8.37 0.76 10.69
C GLU A 51 -8.03 1.82 11.73
N ALA A 52 -8.55 3.03 11.57
CA ALA A 52 -8.38 4.11 12.53
C ALA A 52 -9.74 4.46 13.17
N ASN A 53 -9.83 4.30 14.49
CA ASN A 53 -11.02 4.67 15.25
C ASN A 53 -10.99 6.17 15.53
N THR A 54 -12.00 6.89 15.03
CA THR A 54 -12.15 8.33 15.25
C THR A 54 -13.49 8.62 15.93
N THR A 55 -13.66 9.83 16.43
CA THR A 55 -14.89 10.27 17.12
C THR A 55 -16.15 10.13 16.25
N TYR A 56 -15.99 10.25 14.92
CA TYR A 56 -17.10 10.20 13.95
C TYR A 56 -17.25 8.83 13.27
N GLY A 57 -16.46 7.83 13.68
CA GLY A 57 -16.54 6.48 13.13
C GLY A 57 -15.17 5.88 12.80
N VAL A 58 -15.19 4.79 12.04
CA VAL A 58 -13.98 4.05 11.66
C VAL A 58 -13.51 4.50 10.27
N ILE A 59 -12.23 4.79 10.15
CA ILE A 59 -11.57 5.08 8.88
C ILE A 59 -10.82 3.84 8.42
N GLY A 60 -11.22 3.29 7.27
CA GLY A 60 -10.49 2.20 6.63
C GLY A 60 -9.43 2.74 5.68
N VAL A 61 -8.17 2.38 5.92
CA VAL A 61 -7.03 2.73 5.05
C VAL A 61 -6.49 1.47 4.40
N LYS A 62 -6.32 1.51 3.08
CA LYS A 62 -5.71 0.45 2.27
C LYS A 62 -4.51 1.04 1.55
N ALA A 63 -3.35 0.41 1.72
CA ALA A 63 -2.11 0.85 1.09
C ALA A 63 -1.55 -0.24 0.20
N TRP A 64 -1.10 0.14 -0.99
CA TRP A 64 -0.32 -0.67 -1.91
C TRP A 64 1.02 0.01 -2.15
N VAL A 65 2.11 -0.72 -1.96
CA VAL A 65 3.47 -0.24 -2.27
C VAL A 65 4.06 -1.17 -3.33
N TYR A 66 4.40 -0.60 -4.48
CA TYR A 66 5.04 -1.29 -5.59
C TYR A 66 6.56 -1.09 -5.51
N HIS A 67 7.28 -2.19 -5.40
CA HIS A 67 8.74 -2.21 -5.26
C HIS A 67 9.47 -2.59 -6.54
N GLY A 68 8.75 -3.13 -7.53
CA GLY A 68 9.32 -3.53 -8.81
C GLY A 68 8.79 -4.85 -9.31
N GLU A 69 9.44 -5.40 -10.33
CA GLU A 69 9.05 -6.66 -10.94
C GLU A 69 10.03 -7.77 -10.56
N VAL A 70 9.53 -8.92 -10.12
CA VAL A 70 10.36 -10.07 -9.77
C VAL A 70 10.80 -10.78 -11.05
N LEU A 71 12.11 -10.93 -11.24
CA LEU A 71 12.66 -11.65 -12.38
C LEU A 71 12.48 -13.17 -12.18
N PRO A 72 12.30 -13.95 -13.28
CA PRO A 72 12.17 -15.39 -13.18
C PRO A 72 13.46 -16.02 -12.62
N GLY A 73 13.38 -16.53 -11.39
CA GLY A 73 14.52 -17.10 -10.66
C GLY A 73 14.81 -16.41 -9.32
N GLU A 74 14.21 -15.26 -9.05
CA GLU A 74 14.27 -14.60 -7.75
C GLU A 74 13.12 -15.07 -6.83
N GLU A 75 13.40 -15.14 -5.53
CA GLU A 75 12.38 -15.46 -4.54
C GLU A 75 11.40 -14.28 -4.42
N TYR A 76 10.11 -14.57 -4.59
CA TYR A 76 9.06 -13.64 -4.18
C TYR A 76 9.24 -13.37 -2.69
N HIS A 77 9.23 -12.10 -2.28
CA HIS A 77 9.39 -11.71 -0.87
C HIS A 77 10.80 -11.96 -0.31
N ALA A 78 11.87 -11.82 -1.11
CA ALA A 78 13.26 -11.90 -0.63
C ALA A 78 13.52 -11.05 0.64
N ARG A 79 12.87 -9.89 0.75
CA ARG A 79 12.94 -9.01 1.94
C ARG A 79 12.45 -9.65 3.24
N TYR A 80 11.50 -10.59 3.18
CA TYR A 80 10.98 -11.29 4.35
C TYR A 80 11.79 -12.54 4.70
N ALA A 81 12.52 -13.11 3.73
CA ALA A 81 13.43 -14.24 3.99
C ALA A 81 14.56 -13.84 4.94
N GLU A 82 15.13 -12.64 4.79
CA GLU A 82 16.14 -12.11 5.72
C GLU A 82 15.56 -11.83 7.13
N MET A 83 14.29 -11.42 7.23
CA MET A 83 13.63 -11.21 8.52
C MET A 83 13.34 -12.52 9.26
N ALA A 84 12.97 -13.58 8.54
CA ALA A 84 12.70 -14.90 9.12
C ALA A 84 13.98 -15.64 9.59
N LEU A 85 15.16 -15.22 9.13
CA LEU A 85 16.46 -15.80 9.52
C LEU A 85 17.10 -15.10 10.73
N THR A 86 16.48 -14.04 11.27
CA THR A 86 16.98 -13.27 12.42
C THR A 86 16.25 -13.62 13.73
N GLU A 87 15.68 -14.82 13.82
CA GLU A 87 15.15 -15.40 15.08
C GLU A 87 16.20 -16.28 15.79
#